data_AF-A0A9E5HUC7-F1
#
_entry.id   AF-A0A9E5HUC7-F1
#
_cell.length_a   1.000
_cell.length_b   1.000
_cell.length_c   1.000
_cell.angle_alpha   90.00
_cell.angle_beta   90.00
_cell.angle_gamma   90.00
#
_symmetry.space_group_name_H-M   'P 1'
#
loop_
_entity.id
_entity.type
_entity.pdbx_description
1 polymer ?
#
loop_
_entity_poly.entity_id
_entity_poly.type
_entity_poly.pdbx_seq_one_letter_code
_entity_poly.pdbx_strand_id
1 'polypeptide(L)'
;MESADRELINLEYLTSSFIDGLIISVSTETKNFPYLKQLHERGLPIVFVDRVMDDIETHKVIADNYKGAYKATKYLLNKGYKRI
;
A
#
# COMPACT_ATOMS: atom_id res chain seq x y z
N MET A 1 13.83 -6.34 -9.09
CA MET A 1 12.37 -6.51 -9.05
C MET A 1 12.05 -7.16 -7.72
N GLU A 2 11.16 -6.53 -6.97
CA GLU A 2 10.61 -7.08 -5.74
C GLU A 2 9.73 -8.27 -6.14
N SER A 3 10.09 -9.49 -5.75
CA SER A 3 9.31 -10.68 -6.09
C SER A 3 8.33 -11.00 -4.97
N ALA A 4 7.09 -11.36 -5.32
CA ALA A 4 6.05 -11.75 -4.36
C ALA A 4 6.52 -12.83 -3.36
N ASP A 5 7.42 -13.73 -3.80
CA ASP A 5 8.00 -14.77 -2.93
C ASP A 5 8.82 -14.21 -1.77
N ARG A 6 9.58 -13.13 -1.98
CA ARG A 6 10.34 -12.49 -0.89
C ARG A 6 9.42 -11.75 0.07
N GLU A 7 8.36 -11.16 -0.46
CA GLU A 7 7.33 -10.51 0.36
C GLU A 7 6.65 -11.52 1.28
N LEU A 8 6.36 -12.73 0.79
CA LEU A 8 5.83 -13.84 1.61
C LEU A 8 6.76 -14.29 2.72
N ILE A 9 8.03 -14.57 2.39
CA ILE A 9 9.01 -15.01 3.39
C ILE A 9 9.15 -13.97 4.52
N ASN A 10 9.20 -12.69 4.15
CA ASN A 10 9.30 -11.61 5.13
C ASN A 10 8.05 -11.51 6.00
N LEU A 11 6.87 -11.66 5.42
CA LEU A 11 5.59 -11.65 6.16
C LEU A 11 5.47 -12.83 7.13
N GLU A 12 5.85 -14.03 6.71
CA GLU A 12 5.88 -15.21 7.58
C GLU A 12 6.86 -15.02 8.75
N TYR A 13 8.05 -14.48 8.47
CA TYR A 13 9.04 -14.17 9.50
C TYR A 13 8.53 -13.16 10.54
N LEU A 14 7.96 -12.04 10.08
CA LEU A 14 7.46 -10.97 10.95
C LEU A 14 6.29 -11.46 11.81
N THR A 15 5.36 -12.22 11.23
CA THR A 15 4.18 -12.71 11.95
C THR A 15 4.51 -13.85 12.92
N SER A 16 5.56 -14.62 12.65
CA SER A 16 6.10 -15.59 13.60
C SER A 16 6.73 -14.95 14.84
N SER A 17 7.03 -13.65 14.78
CA SER A 17 7.72 -12.90 15.84
C SER A 17 6.77 -12.23 16.86
N PHE A 18 5.51 -12.66 16.94
CA PHE A 18 4.49 -12.12 17.87
C PHE A 18 4.30 -10.59 17.78
N ILE A 19 4.10 -10.07 16.56
CA ILE A 19 3.80 -8.65 16.37
C ILE A 19 2.37 -8.31 16.80
N ASP A 20 2.19 -7.13 17.40
CA ASP A 20 0.87 -6.60 17.80
C ASP A 20 0.10 -5.97 16.63
N GLY A 21 0.76 -5.76 15.49
CA GLY A 21 0.15 -5.16 14.30
C GLY A 21 1.14 -5.04 13.15
N LEU A 22 0.61 -4.84 11.95
CA LEU A 22 1.38 -4.78 10.71
C LEU A 22 1.08 -3.51 9.93
N ILE A 23 2.13 -2.79 9.52
CA ILE A 23 2.04 -1.70 8.55
C ILE A 23 2.74 -2.16 7.27
N ILE A 24 2.03 -2.15 6.15
CA ILE A 24 2.53 -2.73 4.89
C ILE A 24 2.14 -1.89 3.67
N SER A 25 3.07 -1.82 2.71
CA SER A 25 2.81 -1.38 1.33
C SER A 25 2.97 -2.60 0.44
N VAL A 26 1.88 -3.02 -0.21
CA VAL A 26 1.88 -4.22 -1.06
C VAL A 26 2.45 -3.92 -2.44
N SER A 27 3.25 -4.83 -2.99
CA SER A 27 3.80 -4.67 -4.34
C SER A 27 2.73 -4.80 -5.44
N THR A 28 3.00 -4.30 -6.66
CA THR A 28 2.05 -4.41 -7.80
C THR A 28 1.81 -5.87 -8.23
N GLU A 29 2.78 -6.74 -7.98
CA GLU A 29 2.74 -8.16 -8.32
C GLU A 29 1.93 -8.96 -7.28
N THR A 30 1.88 -8.46 -6.04
CA THR A 30 1.11 -9.01 -4.92
C THR A 30 -0.34 -8.56 -4.98
N LYS A 31 -1.08 -9.05 -5.99
CA LYS A 31 -2.51 -8.72 -6.17
C LYS A 31 -3.46 -9.55 -5.32
N ASN A 32 -2.99 -10.67 -4.76
CA ASN A 32 -3.80 -11.55 -3.96
C ASN A 32 -2.92 -12.23 -2.93
N PHE A 33 -3.05 -11.79 -1.69
CA PHE A 33 -2.34 -12.41 -0.57
C PHE A 33 -3.34 -13.01 0.42
N PRO A 34 -3.83 -14.24 0.16
CA PRO A 34 -4.70 -14.97 1.08
C PRO A 34 -4.15 -15.03 2.50
N TYR A 35 -2.83 -14.98 2.65
CA TYR A 35 -2.16 -14.99 3.94
C TYR A 35 -2.39 -13.69 4.75
N LEU A 36 -2.33 -12.51 4.13
CA LEU A 36 -2.63 -11.24 4.81
C LEU A 36 -4.09 -11.20 5.26
N LYS A 37 -4.99 -11.73 4.43
CA LYS A 37 -6.41 -11.85 4.78
C LYS A 37 -6.61 -12.77 5.98
N GLN A 38 -5.96 -13.94 5.99
CA GLN A 38 -6.01 -14.85 7.14
C GLN A 38 -5.48 -14.22 8.43
N LEU A 39 -4.38 -13.45 8.36
CA LEU A 39 -3.84 -12.76 9.53
C LEU A 39 -4.82 -11.70 10.06
N HIS A 40 -5.42 -10.94 9.15
CA HIS A 40 -6.44 -9.95 9.50
C HIS A 40 -7.67 -10.60 10.16
N GLU A 41 -8.18 -11.69 9.58
CA GLU A 41 -9.31 -12.48 10.12
C GLU A 41 -9.00 -13.11 11.49
N ARG A 42 -7.72 -13.41 11.76
CA ARG A 42 -7.24 -13.88 13.08
C ARG A 42 -7.11 -12.76 14.12
N GLY A 43 -7.43 -11.51 13.75
CA GLY A 43 -7.45 -10.37 14.65
C GLY A 43 -6.15 -9.55 14.66
N LEU A 44 -5.20 -9.80 13.76
CA LEU A 44 -4.02 -8.94 13.62
C LEU A 44 -4.45 -7.59 13.02
N PRO A 45 -4.20 -6.45 13.69
CA PRO A 45 -4.41 -5.14 13.11
C PRO A 45 -3.45 -4.91 11.93
N ILE A 46 -3.98 -4.54 10.77
CA ILE A 46 -3.19 -4.28 9.56
C ILE A 46 -3.51 -2.88 9.03
N VAL A 47 -2.51 -2.07 8.70
CA VAL A 47 -2.67 -0.77 8.05
C VAL A 47 -1.92 -0.77 6.72
N PHE A 48 -2.61 -0.43 5.64
CA PHE A 48 -1.97 -0.26 4.34
C PHE A 48 -1.43 1.16 4.16
N VAL A 49 -0.25 1.30 3.57
CA VAL A 49 0.39 2.59 3.28
C VAL A 49 0.85 2.63 1.83
N ASP A 50 0.65 3.76 1.15
CA ASP A 50 1.03 4.03 -0.26
C ASP A 50 0.29 3.18 -1.29
N ARG A 51 0.35 1.85 -1.15
CA ARG A 51 -0.33 0.86 -2.00
C ARG A 51 -1.28 0.02 -1.18
N VAL A 52 -2.48 -0.18 -1.69
CA VAL A 52 -3.59 -0.78 -0.95
C VAL A 52 -4.15 -1.98 -1.70
N MET A 53 -4.67 -2.94 -0.94
CA MET A 53 -5.52 -4.01 -1.45
C MET A 53 -6.97 -3.71 -1.07
N ASP A 54 -7.90 -3.91 -2.01
CA ASP A 54 -9.33 -3.63 -1.78
C ASP A 54 -10.06 -4.80 -1.12
N ASP A 55 -9.48 -6.00 -1.18
CA ASP A 55 -10.07 -7.24 -0.67
C ASP A 55 -9.99 -7.42 0.87
N ILE A 56 -9.32 -6.49 1.57
CA ILE A 56 -9.27 -6.43 3.04
C ILE A 56 -9.80 -5.07 3.48
N GLU A 57 -10.89 -5.09 4.24
CA GLU A 57 -11.50 -3.90 4.84
C GLU A 57 -10.70 -3.47 6.07
N THR A 58 -9.75 -2.56 5.87
CA THR A 58 -8.93 -2.01 6.95
C THR A 58 -8.52 -0.56 6.67
N HIS A 59 -7.83 0.06 7.63
CA HIS A 59 -7.30 1.40 7.51
C HIS A 59 -6.24 1.50 6.41
N LYS A 60 -6.32 2.59 5.63
CA LYS A 60 -5.46 2.87 4.48
C LYS A 60 -4.93 4.30 4.58
N VAL A 61 -3.63 4.47 4.44
CA VAL A 61 -2.96 5.78 4.37
C VAL A 61 -2.39 5.94 2.97
N ILE A 62 -3.11 6.69 2.13
CA ILE A 62 -2.75 6.91 0.71
C ILE A 62 -2.64 8.40 0.39
N ALA A 63 -1.79 8.71 -0.59
CA ALA A 63 -1.71 10.04 -1.14
C ALA A 63 -2.84 10.28 -2.16
N ASP A 64 -3.41 11.49 -2.14
CA ASP A 64 -4.34 11.93 -3.18
C ASP A 64 -3.53 12.38 -4.42
N ASN A 65 -3.13 11.39 -5.22
CA ASN A 65 -2.31 11.60 -6.41
C ASN A 65 -3.02 12.46 -7.45
N TYR A 66 -4.35 12.37 -7.54
CA TYR A 66 -5.14 13.20 -8.44
C TYR A 66 -5.04 14.68 -8.04
N LYS A 67 -5.33 15.00 -6.78
CA LYS A 67 -5.23 16.38 -6.26
C LYS A 67 -3.80 16.89 -6.30
N GLY A 68 -2.82 16.03 -6.03
CA GLY A 68 -1.40 16.34 -6.15
C GLY A 68 -1.05 16.74 -7.58
N ALA A 69 -1.37 15.89 -8.56
CA ALA A 69 -1.13 16.16 -9.98
C ALA A 69 -1.88 17.41 -10.46
N TYR A 70 -3.15 17.56 -10.09
CA TYR A 70 -3.94 18.74 -10.43
C TYR A 70 -3.29 20.03 -9.92
N LYS A 71 -2.87 20.06 -8.65
CA LYS A 71 -2.18 21.22 -8.07
C LYS A 71 -0.87 21.52 -8.81
N ALA A 72 -0.08 20.49 -9.12
CA ALA A 72 1.18 20.63 -9.84
C ALA A 72 0.98 21.19 -11.26
N THR A 73 0.07 20.60 -12.04
CA THR A 73 -0.25 21.08 -13.39
C THR A 73 -0.81 22.49 -13.37
N LYS A 74 -1.72 22.80 -12.43
CA LYS A 74 -2.27 24.16 -12.27
C LYS A 74 -1.20 25.18 -11.93
N TYR A 75 -0.26 24.83 -11.06
CA TYR A 75 0.89 25.69 -10.73
C TYR A 75 1.73 26.00 -11.98
N LEU A 76 2.01 24.99 -12.81
CA LEU A 76 2.75 25.16 -14.06
C LEU A 76 1.98 26.02 -15.08
N LEU A 77 0.68 25.78 -15.25
CA LEU A 77 -0.18 26.63 -16.10
C LEU A 77 -0.15 28.10 -15.65
N ASN A 78 -0.24 28.35 -14.34
CA ASN A 78 -0.17 29.70 -13.77
C ASN A 78 1.20 30.37 -13.98
N LYS A 79 2.27 29.59 -14.20
CA LYS A 79 3.61 30.09 -14.55
C LYS A 79 3.79 30.32 -16.05
N GLY A 80 2.76 30.11 -16.87
CA GLY A 80 2.79 30.35 -18.31
C GLY A 80 3.29 29.19 -19.15
N TYR A 81 3.54 28.02 -18.55
CA TYR A 81 3.89 26.81 -19.31
C TYR A 81 2.65 26.32 -20.08
N LYS A 82 2.80 26.15 -21.40
CA LYS A 82 1.71 25.73 -22.31
C LYS A 82 1.83 24.29 -22.80
N ARG A 83 2.95 23.63 -22.52
CA ARG A 83 3.22 22.21 -22.80
C ARG A 83 3.73 21.60 -21.50
N ILE A 84 2.91 20.76 -20.87
CA ILE A 84 3.11 20.15 -19.55
C ILE A 84 2.94 18.65 -19.71
#